data_AF-A0A1H3GF01-F1
#
_entry.id   AF-A0A1H3GF01-F1
#
_cell.length_a   1.000
_cell.length_b   1.000
_cell.length_c   1.000
_cell.angle_alpha   90.00
_cell.angle_beta   90.00
_cell.angle_gamma   90.00
#
_symmetry.space_group_name_H-M   'P 1'
#
loop_
_entity.id
_entity.type
_entity.pdbx_description
1 polymer ?
#
loop_
_entity_poly.entity_id
_entity_poly.type
_entity_poly.pdbx_seq_one_letter_code
_entity_poly.pdbx_strand_id
1 'polypeptide(L)'
;MKVSTNLYLGGIAAIYVLWLCCWLVVGDQAFGVNFNKWDQGLVTVAAVLAAFIAALKVVRPYSVFMTIQGVGLILLTISWLSHDSDGIHNFLYFMQPGLPNYSNICYSGFVFSWVCAWGYLAIELWHRYPPTALTKAVFSLLFFGLALILASFYYSQYNSSLNTIAGRLDAVTAGLEFLVLLIGLGCILLKAPFVINWMLLATALLIASDMVYSEQDVPAGIEAVWMFGQFLLLSSYLLLSEIRKENLEKTHDVHYYENKIKRSRSDLSGVLILLSLGGLLMMVVLGLIHIHVVWKAFFAVLFIVALVVSVVWLTDHFDDGVQYLKKYTKRLHQNRLEHADWRAEDGRIHTTLLSTGLGEYLDSLSQSVRQLKQDVIFLGPERLYPEVVRSAGLGQISCFIVMPFSLEWSDDVHRILSGVCKSLAVQPMRGDDVFKPSDILVDIWQSINIADFVIADISGRNPNVLYELGIAHTLAKPVLIISKNTDDIPIDLSTRRVIIYGQNGTRWQDDLETKVTLAIQEIMHAYSLNISAK
;
A
#
# COMPACT_ATOMS: atom_id res chain seq x y z
N MET A 1 -19.57 5.00 17.00
CA MET A 1 -18.29 5.67 17.31
C MET A 1 -17.86 6.68 16.24
N LYS A 2 -17.83 6.37 14.93
CA LYS A 2 -17.60 7.39 13.85
C LYS A 2 -18.50 8.65 13.95
N VAL A 3 -19.72 8.48 14.51
CA VAL A 3 -20.67 9.59 14.74
C VAL A 3 -20.16 10.58 15.79
N SER A 4 -19.45 10.14 16.84
CA SER A 4 -18.94 11.07 17.86
C SER A 4 -17.77 11.90 17.34
N THR A 5 -16.88 11.33 16.53
CA THR A 5 -15.73 12.04 15.94
C THR A 5 -16.17 13.17 15.02
N ASN A 6 -17.10 12.88 14.12
CA ASN A 6 -17.64 13.89 13.21
C ASN A 6 -18.41 14.97 13.98
N LEU A 7 -19.00 14.62 15.14
CA LEU A 7 -19.65 15.57 16.03
C LEU A 7 -18.66 16.45 16.80
N TYR A 8 -17.54 15.89 17.29
CA TYR A 8 -16.46 16.66 17.93
C TYR A 8 -15.74 17.57 16.93
N LEU A 9 -15.42 17.04 15.74
CA LEU A 9 -14.78 17.80 14.66
C LEU A 9 -15.72 18.90 14.15
N GLY A 10 -17.00 18.59 13.98
CA GLY A 10 -18.04 19.56 13.62
C GLY A 10 -18.28 20.61 14.70
N GLY A 11 -18.23 20.23 15.98
CA GLY A 11 -18.34 21.14 17.12
C GLY A 11 -17.16 22.10 17.21
N ILE A 12 -15.93 21.60 17.04
CA ILE A 12 -14.72 22.44 17.00
C ILE A 12 -14.72 23.34 15.77
N ALA A 13 -15.09 22.83 14.60
CA ALA A 13 -15.24 23.64 13.40
C ALA A 13 -16.28 24.76 13.60
N ALA A 14 -17.41 24.47 14.24
CA ALA A 14 -18.43 25.48 14.56
C ALA A 14 -17.90 26.54 15.55
N ILE A 15 -17.13 26.15 16.57
CA ILE A 15 -16.48 27.07 17.52
C ILE A 15 -15.45 27.96 16.81
N TYR A 16 -14.61 27.40 15.94
CA TYR A 16 -13.63 28.16 15.18
C TYR A 16 -14.26 29.09 14.14
N VAL A 17 -15.34 28.66 13.47
CA VAL A 17 -16.12 29.52 12.57
C VAL A 17 -16.78 30.65 13.35
N LEU A 18 -17.35 30.37 14.52
CA LEU A 18 -17.91 31.41 15.39
C LEU A 18 -16.82 32.40 15.86
N TRP A 19 -15.66 31.90 16.27
CA TRP A 19 -14.52 32.74 16.67
C TRP A 19 -14.02 33.61 15.51
N LEU A 20 -13.89 33.05 14.30
CA LEU A 20 -13.53 33.79 13.09
C LEU A 20 -14.59 34.84 12.72
N CYS A 21 -15.88 34.50 12.79
CA CYS A 21 -16.97 35.45 12.53
C CYS A 21 -17.00 36.58 13.57
N CYS A 22 -16.79 36.26 14.85
CA CYS A 22 -16.67 37.27 15.89
C CYS A 22 -15.47 38.19 15.63
N TRP A 23 -14.31 37.64 15.30
CA TRP A 23 -13.13 38.43 14.93
C TRP A 23 -13.38 39.34 13.71
N LEU A 24 -14.00 38.81 12.64
CA LEU A 24 -14.32 39.59 11.42
C LEU A 24 -15.31 40.74 11.67
N VAL A 25 -16.29 40.55 12.56
CA VAL A 25 -17.35 41.54 12.82
C VAL A 25 -16.91 42.59 13.83
N VAL A 26 -16.12 42.18 14.82
CA VAL A 26 -15.80 42.98 15.99
C VAL A 26 -14.42 43.65 15.86
N GLY A 27 -13.51 43.05 15.10
CA GLY A 27 -12.13 43.51 14.90
C GLY A 27 -11.37 43.72 16.20
N ASP A 28 -10.23 44.40 16.10
CA ASP A 28 -9.41 44.81 17.26
C ASP A 28 -10.15 45.76 18.22
N GLN A 29 -11.28 46.35 17.80
CA GLN A 29 -11.97 47.41 18.55
C GLN A 29 -12.80 46.93 19.74
N ALA A 30 -13.28 45.68 19.79
CA ALA A 30 -13.93 45.16 21.01
C ALA A 30 -13.14 44.09 21.78
N PHE A 31 -11.99 43.66 21.25
CA PHE A 31 -10.98 42.94 22.05
C PHE A 31 -9.94 43.87 22.69
N GLY A 32 -9.99 45.17 22.38
CA GLY A 32 -9.27 46.23 23.08
C GLY A 32 -7.83 46.37 22.62
N VAL A 33 -7.39 47.61 22.40
CA VAL A 33 -6.06 47.95 21.85
C VAL A 33 -4.90 47.57 22.78
N ASN A 34 -5.14 47.16 24.04
CA ASN A 34 -4.07 47.11 25.04
C ASN A 34 -3.97 45.85 25.92
N PHE A 35 -4.65 44.73 25.66
CA PHE A 35 -4.51 43.58 26.59
C PHE A 35 -4.51 42.22 25.92
N ASN A 36 -3.31 41.67 25.76
CA ASN A 36 -2.93 40.25 25.64
C ASN A 36 -3.79 39.40 24.69
N LYS A 37 -3.17 38.71 23.74
CA LYS A 37 -3.82 37.70 22.88
C LYS A 37 -4.27 36.45 23.69
N TRP A 38 -5.14 36.64 24.67
CA TRP A 38 -5.66 35.64 25.60
C TRP A 38 -6.46 34.56 24.86
N ASP A 39 -7.14 34.95 23.79
CA ASP A 39 -7.81 34.05 22.86
C ASP A 39 -6.81 33.07 22.22
N GLN A 40 -5.68 33.57 21.72
CA GLN A 40 -4.61 32.75 21.16
C GLN A 40 -3.99 31.82 22.22
N GLY A 41 -3.71 32.35 23.42
CA GLY A 41 -3.21 31.56 24.55
C GLY A 41 -4.19 30.48 25.03
N LEU A 42 -5.49 30.76 25.05
CA LEU A 42 -6.51 29.79 25.46
C LEU A 42 -6.64 28.66 24.44
N VAL A 43 -6.56 28.97 23.15
CA VAL A 43 -6.55 27.98 22.09
C VAL A 43 -5.29 27.12 22.12
N THR A 44 -4.12 27.69 22.41
CA THR A 44 -2.89 26.89 22.58
C THR A 44 -3.00 25.96 23.79
N VAL A 45 -3.59 26.40 24.91
CA VAL A 45 -3.86 25.52 26.08
C VAL A 45 -4.79 24.36 25.69
N ALA A 46 -5.84 24.63 24.90
CA ALA A 46 -6.71 23.56 24.41
C ALA A 46 -5.94 22.57 23.52
N ALA A 47 -5.03 23.05 22.67
CA ALA A 47 -4.16 22.21 21.86
C ALA A 47 -3.16 21.39 22.70
N VAL A 48 -2.61 21.95 23.79
CA VAL A 48 -1.78 21.23 24.76
C VAL A 48 -2.54 20.05 25.35
N LEU A 49 -3.75 20.29 25.87
CA LEU A 49 -4.58 19.25 26.46
C LEU A 49 -4.92 18.17 25.42
N ALA A 50 -5.29 18.56 24.20
CA ALA A 50 -5.58 17.64 23.11
C ALA A 50 -4.35 16.78 22.75
N ALA A 51 -3.16 17.38 22.65
CA ALA A 51 -1.92 16.68 22.35
C ALA A 51 -1.59 15.61 23.42
N PHE A 52 -1.69 15.94 24.71
CA PHE A 52 -1.43 14.99 25.79
C PHE A 52 -2.50 13.89 25.88
N ILE A 53 -3.78 14.24 25.75
CA ILE A 53 -4.88 13.25 25.72
C ILE A 53 -4.70 12.29 24.54
N ALA A 54 -4.29 12.81 23.38
CA ALA A 54 -4.01 12.00 22.22
C ALA A 54 -2.77 11.10 22.43
N ALA A 55 -1.70 11.64 23.02
CA ALA A 55 -0.48 10.89 23.33
C ALA A 55 -0.74 9.66 24.20
N LEU A 56 -1.68 9.75 25.16
CA LEU A 56 -2.08 8.64 26.03
C LEU A 56 -2.82 7.52 25.27
N LYS A 57 -3.45 7.83 24.14
CA LYS A 57 -4.29 6.88 23.38
C LYS A 57 -3.54 6.17 22.25
N VAL A 58 -2.47 6.77 21.71
CA VAL A 58 -1.78 6.30 20.50
C VAL A 58 -0.56 5.38 20.82
N VAL A 59 -0.15 4.52 19.88
CA VAL A 59 1.07 3.67 19.98
C VAL A 59 2.34 4.48 19.67
N ARG A 60 3.50 3.99 20.14
CA ARG A 60 4.81 4.44 19.64
C ARG A 60 4.95 4.19 18.12
N PRO A 61 5.53 5.13 17.36
CA PRO A 61 6.28 6.32 17.81
C PRO A 61 5.42 7.57 18.05
N TYR A 62 4.16 7.59 17.61
CA TYR A 62 3.34 8.81 17.61
C TYR A 62 2.99 9.35 19.00
N SER A 63 2.94 8.49 20.03
CA SER A 63 2.72 8.94 21.41
C SER A 63 3.83 9.85 21.91
N VAL A 64 5.10 9.48 21.68
CA VAL A 64 6.26 10.29 22.08
C VAL A 64 6.32 11.58 21.25
N PHE A 65 6.05 11.50 19.95
CA PHE A 65 5.94 12.66 19.07
C PHE A 65 4.94 13.71 19.59
N MET A 66 3.74 13.28 19.97
CA MET A 66 2.69 14.17 20.49
C MET A 66 3.02 14.74 21.87
N THR A 67 3.67 13.97 22.74
CA THR A 67 4.13 14.47 24.05
C THR A 67 5.14 15.60 23.88
N ILE A 68 6.12 15.44 22.98
CA ILE A 68 7.12 16.48 22.72
C ILE A 68 6.44 17.72 22.11
N GLN A 69 5.54 17.55 21.14
CA GLN A 69 4.72 18.63 20.59
C GLN A 69 3.91 19.37 21.67
N GLY A 70 3.29 18.64 22.60
CA GLY A 70 2.54 19.21 23.73
C GLY A 70 3.41 20.05 24.67
N VAL A 71 4.64 19.61 24.95
CA VAL A 71 5.63 20.40 25.70
C VAL A 71 5.97 21.69 24.97
N GLY A 72 6.18 21.64 23.65
CA GLY A 72 6.37 22.83 22.83
C GLY A 72 5.19 23.80 22.95
N LEU A 73 3.96 23.30 22.83
CA LEU A 73 2.76 24.14 22.90
C LEU A 73 2.56 24.82 24.28
N ILE A 74 3.10 24.24 25.36
CA ILE A 74 3.17 24.93 26.67
C ILE A 74 4.08 26.16 26.56
N LEU A 75 5.25 26.03 25.95
CA LEU A 75 6.18 27.15 25.75
C LEU A 75 5.57 28.22 24.85
N LEU A 76 4.83 27.84 23.80
CA LEU A 76 4.08 28.77 22.96
C LEU A 76 3.01 29.53 23.76
N THR A 77 2.31 28.84 24.66
CA THR A 77 1.32 29.48 25.55
C THR A 77 1.98 30.51 26.46
N ILE A 78 3.12 30.17 27.05
CA ILE A 78 3.89 31.10 27.89
C ILE A 78 4.39 32.29 27.06
N SER A 79 4.81 32.06 25.81
CA SER A 79 5.22 33.13 24.89
C SER A 79 4.10 34.14 24.65
N TRP A 80 2.87 33.69 24.37
CA TRP A 80 1.71 34.56 24.21
C TRP A 80 1.32 35.30 25.49
N LEU A 81 1.38 34.63 26.64
CA LEU A 81 1.05 35.24 27.94
C LEU A 81 2.09 36.27 28.41
N SER A 82 3.32 36.16 27.92
CA SER A 82 4.43 37.08 28.24
C SER A 82 4.72 38.10 27.14
N HIS A 83 3.90 38.13 26.08
CA HIS A 83 4.05 39.07 24.98
C HIS A 83 3.50 40.45 25.40
N ASP A 84 4.34 41.48 25.30
CA ASP A 84 3.99 42.87 25.64
C ASP A 84 4.40 43.77 24.47
N SER A 85 3.43 44.32 23.74
CA SER A 85 3.65 45.15 22.55
C SER A 85 4.12 46.57 22.88
N ASP A 86 3.78 47.07 24.07
CA ASP A 86 3.94 48.49 24.41
C ASP A 86 5.18 48.72 25.29
N GLY A 87 5.79 47.63 25.80
CA GLY A 87 6.99 47.69 26.64
C GLY A 87 6.75 48.32 28.01
N ILE A 88 5.50 48.41 28.45
CA ILE A 88 5.07 49.11 29.66
C ILE A 88 5.33 48.24 30.90
N HIS A 89 5.37 46.90 30.75
CA HIS A 89 5.50 45.98 31.86
C HIS A 89 6.94 45.48 32.06
N ASN A 90 7.74 46.26 32.80
CA ASN A 90 9.15 45.97 33.15
C ASN A 90 9.43 44.56 33.71
N PHE A 91 8.43 43.81 34.22
CA PHE A 91 8.61 42.45 34.72
C PHE A 91 8.73 41.40 33.59
N LEU A 92 8.23 41.69 32.38
CA LEU A 92 8.27 40.81 31.22
C LEU A 92 9.50 41.05 30.32
N TYR A 93 10.42 41.90 30.77
CA TYR A 93 11.63 42.30 30.06
C TYR A 93 12.87 42.07 30.91
N PHE A 94 13.98 41.68 30.27
CA PHE A 94 15.28 41.86 30.89
C PHE A 94 15.63 43.36 30.81
N MET A 95 15.99 43.95 31.95
CA MET A 95 16.28 45.39 32.11
C MET A 95 17.60 45.85 31.41
N GLN A 96 17.90 45.37 30.20
CA GLN A 96 19.03 45.85 29.37
C GLN A 96 18.70 45.86 27.87
N PRO A 97 19.07 46.92 27.13
CA PRO A 97 18.87 47.00 25.68
C PRO A 97 19.71 45.93 24.94
N GLY A 98 19.07 45.19 24.04
CA GLY A 98 19.70 44.16 23.20
C GLY A 98 19.59 42.72 23.70
N LEU A 99 19.00 42.49 24.88
CA LEU A 99 18.60 41.16 25.36
C LEU A 99 17.21 40.76 24.80
N PRO A 100 17.00 39.47 24.49
CA PRO A 100 15.69 38.98 24.04
C PRO A 100 14.66 38.95 25.18
N ASN A 101 13.42 39.27 24.88
CA ASN A 101 12.31 39.22 25.85
C ASN A 101 11.98 37.77 26.25
N TYR A 102 11.32 37.57 27.40
CA TYR A 102 10.87 36.24 27.84
C TYR A 102 9.98 35.57 26.79
N SER A 103 9.12 36.34 26.11
CA SER A 103 8.27 35.86 25.02
C SER A 103 9.08 35.23 23.87
N ASN A 104 10.17 35.89 23.43
CA ASN A 104 11.03 35.40 22.33
C ASN A 104 11.81 34.15 22.74
N ILE A 105 12.28 34.08 23.99
CA ILE A 105 12.98 32.88 24.51
C ILE A 105 12.02 31.69 24.55
N CYS A 106 10.80 31.89 25.06
CA CYS A 106 9.77 30.85 25.10
C CYS A 106 9.36 30.39 23.70
N TYR A 107 9.21 31.31 22.76
CA TYR A 107 8.93 30.98 21.36
C TYR A 107 10.06 30.16 20.72
N SER A 108 11.31 30.58 20.92
CA SER A 108 12.48 29.84 20.45
C SER A 108 12.54 28.41 21.01
N GLY A 109 12.19 28.25 22.30
CA GLY A 109 12.07 26.94 22.95
C GLY A 109 10.94 26.08 22.38
N PHE A 110 9.82 26.69 22.01
CA PHE A 110 8.72 26.02 21.31
C PHE A 110 9.19 25.46 19.96
N VAL A 111 9.83 26.28 19.13
CA VAL A 111 10.32 25.87 17.80
C VAL A 111 11.36 24.74 17.95
N PHE A 112 12.29 24.87 18.89
CA PHE A 112 13.26 23.80 19.18
C PHE A 112 12.60 22.48 19.58
N SER A 113 11.58 22.54 20.45
CA SER A 113 10.79 21.37 20.83
C SER A 113 10.14 20.70 19.62
N TRP A 114 9.63 21.49 18.67
CA TRP A 114 9.05 20.97 17.44
C TRP A 114 10.09 20.34 16.50
N VAL A 115 11.31 20.89 16.42
CA VAL A 115 12.43 20.23 15.71
C VAL A 115 12.70 18.86 16.31
N CYS A 116 12.78 18.76 17.64
CA CYS A 116 12.97 17.49 18.33
C CYS A 116 11.83 16.50 18.08
N ALA A 117 10.57 16.97 18.09
CA ALA A 117 9.41 16.13 17.83
C ALA A 117 9.45 15.53 16.42
N TRP A 118 9.55 16.40 15.40
CA TRP A 118 9.60 15.95 14.01
C TRP A 118 10.86 15.11 13.74
N GLY A 119 12.00 15.45 14.35
CA GLY A 119 13.25 14.68 14.24
C GLY A 119 13.12 13.27 14.80
N TYR A 120 12.52 13.14 15.98
CA TYR A 120 12.23 11.84 16.59
C TYR A 120 11.35 10.98 15.67
N LEU A 121 10.28 11.56 15.13
CA LEU A 121 9.39 10.84 14.22
C LEU A 121 10.11 10.42 12.93
N ALA A 122 10.93 11.29 12.35
CA ALA A 122 11.70 11.01 11.15
C ALA A 122 12.66 9.83 11.35
N ILE A 123 13.39 9.79 12.47
CA ILE A 123 14.34 8.72 12.80
C ILE A 123 13.61 7.37 12.94
N GLU A 124 12.50 7.34 13.67
CA GLU A 124 11.70 6.12 13.85
C GLU A 124 11.11 5.61 12.53
N LEU A 125 10.62 6.52 11.68
CA LEU A 125 10.10 6.15 10.35
C LEU A 125 11.24 5.65 9.44
N TRP A 126 12.42 6.26 9.51
CA TRP A 126 13.59 5.84 8.74
C TRP A 126 14.05 4.42 9.09
N HIS A 127 14.02 4.06 10.38
CA HIS A 127 14.34 2.71 10.82
C HIS A 127 13.30 1.68 10.36
N ARG A 128 12.01 2.05 10.31
CA ARG A 128 10.93 1.15 9.87
C ARG A 128 10.86 0.99 8.35
N TYR A 129 11.08 2.06 7.60
CA TYR A 129 10.95 2.10 6.14
C TYR A 129 12.22 2.69 5.52
N PRO A 130 13.33 1.93 5.42
CA PRO A 130 14.57 2.46 4.87
C PRO A 130 14.38 2.84 3.39
N PRO A 131 14.63 4.11 3.00
CA PRO A 131 14.44 4.56 1.64
C PRO A 131 15.46 3.91 0.68
N THR A 132 15.08 3.76 -0.60
CA THR A 132 15.99 3.25 -1.63
C THR A 132 17.14 4.22 -1.89
N ALA A 133 18.23 3.75 -2.52
CA ALA A 133 19.39 4.59 -2.82
C ALA A 133 19.05 5.80 -3.73
N LEU A 134 18.19 5.59 -4.74
CA LEU A 134 17.71 6.65 -5.62
C LEU A 134 16.89 7.69 -4.84
N THR A 135 15.97 7.19 -4.01
CA THR A 135 15.13 8.00 -3.13
C THR A 135 15.99 8.87 -2.19
N LYS A 136 17.03 8.30 -1.58
CA LYS A 136 17.99 9.05 -0.75
C LYS A 136 18.73 10.15 -1.53
N ALA A 137 19.14 9.88 -2.77
CA ALA A 137 19.88 10.84 -3.59
C ALA A 137 18.99 12.03 -4.02
N VAL A 138 17.78 11.76 -4.50
CA VAL A 138 16.79 12.80 -4.86
C VAL A 138 16.46 13.66 -3.65
N PHE A 139 16.29 13.05 -2.48
CA PHE A 139 16.00 13.78 -1.25
C PHE A 139 17.16 14.63 -0.77
N SER A 140 18.39 14.12 -0.81
CA SER A 140 19.55 14.94 -0.44
C SER A 140 19.66 16.19 -1.32
N LEU A 141 19.45 16.05 -2.63
CA LEU A 141 19.45 17.18 -3.57
C LEU A 141 18.34 18.20 -3.28
N LEU A 142 17.13 17.71 -3.02
CA LEU A 142 15.96 18.56 -2.76
C LEU A 142 16.09 19.31 -1.44
N PHE A 143 16.53 18.65 -0.37
CA PHE A 143 16.77 19.28 0.93
C PHE A 143 17.90 20.32 0.85
N PHE A 144 18.97 20.02 0.12
CA PHE A 144 20.06 20.95 -0.10
C PHE A 144 19.63 22.18 -0.90
N GLY A 145 18.88 21.98 -1.99
CA GLY A 145 18.33 23.09 -2.78
C GLY A 145 17.37 23.96 -1.98
N LEU A 146 16.50 23.35 -1.17
CA LEU A 146 15.56 24.07 -0.32
C LEU A 146 16.28 24.85 0.79
N ALA A 147 17.29 24.24 1.41
CA ALA A 147 18.11 24.89 2.42
C ALA A 147 18.87 26.10 1.86
N LEU A 148 19.37 26.04 0.63
CA LEU A 148 20.01 27.18 -0.04
C LEU A 148 19.04 28.34 -0.29
N ILE A 149 17.82 28.04 -0.75
CA ILE A 149 16.79 29.05 -1.03
C ILE A 149 16.42 29.79 0.27
N LEU A 150 16.17 29.05 1.35
CA LEU A 150 15.77 29.67 2.62
C LEU A 150 16.93 30.34 3.36
N ALA A 151 18.15 29.80 3.26
CA ALA A 151 19.34 30.51 3.73
C ALA A 151 19.49 31.87 3.02
N SER A 152 19.25 31.93 1.70
CA SER A 152 19.31 33.19 0.95
C SER A 152 18.25 34.20 1.38
N PHE A 153 17.03 33.75 1.68
CA PHE A 153 15.94 34.62 2.12
C PHE A 153 16.21 35.20 3.52
N TYR A 154 16.49 34.32 4.48
CA TYR A 154 16.67 34.71 5.88
C TYR A 154 17.98 35.45 6.13
N TYR A 155 19.04 35.12 5.40
CA TYR A 155 20.27 35.90 5.49
C TYR A 155 20.01 37.36 5.11
N SER A 156 19.28 37.64 4.03
CA SER A 156 18.97 39.02 3.64
C SER A 156 18.14 39.77 4.68
N GLN A 157 17.26 39.08 5.41
CA GLN A 157 16.35 39.69 6.38
C GLN A 157 17.06 40.00 7.72
N TYR A 158 17.88 39.09 8.21
CA TYR A 158 18.49 39.22 9.55
C TYR A 158 19.90 39.79 9.56
N ASN A 159 20.57 39.93 8.40
CA ASN A 159 21.97 40.39 8.32
C ASN A 159 22.23 41.72 9.07
N SER A 160 21.28 42.65 9.04
CA SER A 160 21.38 43.94 9.75
C SER A 160 21.22 43.83 11.27
N SER A 161 20.63 42.75 11.77
CA SER A 161 20.25 42.58 13.19
C SER A 161 21.18 41.63 13.97
N LEU A 162 22.16 41.01 13.30
CA LEU A 162 23.11 40.05 13.90
C LEU A 162 24.05 40.63 14.97
N ASN A 163 24.10 41.95 15.11
CA ASN A 163 24.95 42.64 16.10
C ASN A 163 24.38 42.56 17.53
N THR A 164 23.11 42.21 17.69
CA THR A 164 22.43 42.09 19.00
C THR A 164 22.17 40.63 19.38
N ILE A 165 22.06 40.31 20.67
CA ILE A 165 21.74 38.95 21.13
C ILE A 165 20.30 38.59 20.72
N ALA A 166 19.37 39.54 20.83
CA ALA A 166 18.00 39.37 20.37
C ALA A 166 17.93 39.02 18.87
N GLY A 167 18.59 39.81 18.00
CA GLY A 167 18.57 39.55 16.56
C GLY A 167 19.28 38.24 16.16
N ARG A 168 20.27 37.79 16.93
CA ARG A 168 20.86 36.44 16.75
C ARG A 168 19.89 35.33 17.13
N LEU A 169 19.13 35.52 18.22
CA LEU A 169 18.11 34.56 18.63
C LEU A 169 17.02 34.44 17.57
N ASP A 170 16.50 35.57 17.09
CA ASP A 170 15.45 35.59 16.05
C ASP A 170 15.93 34.90 14.76
N ALA A 171 17.18 35.16 14.34
CA ALA A 171 17.78 34.50 13.17
C ALA A 171 17.92 32.98 13.36
N VAL A 172 18.30 32.52 14.55
CA VAL A 172 18.38 31.08 14.87
C VAL A 172 16.99 30.46 14.89
N THR A 173 16.01 31.13 15.49
CA THR A 173 14.63 30.67 15.58
C THR A 173 14.00 30.50 14.20
N ALA A 174 14.15 31.49 13.32
CA ALA A 174 13.74 31.41 11.92
C ALA A 174 14.39 30.22 11.18
N GLY A 175 15.69 29.97 11.43
CA GLY A 175 16.38 28.80 10.89
C GLY A 175 15.83 27.47 11.41
N LEU A 176 15.44 27.40 12.69
CA LEU A 176 14.84 26.22 13.29
C LEU A 176 13.41 25.97 12.80
N GLU A 177 12.60 27.02 12.60
CA GLU A 177 11.26 26.92 12.00
C GLU A 177 11.33 26.28 10.62
N PHE A 178 12.28 26.73 9.81
CA PHE A 178 12.52 26.13 8.52
C PHE A 178 12.97 24.66 8.63
N LEU A 179 13.84 24.35 9.60
CA LEU A 179 14.26 22.98 9.87
C LEU A 179 13.08 22.08 10.29
N VAL A 180 12.10 22.59 11.03
CA VAL A 180 10.84 21.88 11.34
C VAL A 180 10.14 21.46 10.05
N LEU A 181 9.97 22.39 9.10
CA LEU A 181 9.31 22.11 7.83
C LEU A 181 10.09 21.10 6.99
N LEU A 182 11.41 21.21 6.94
CA LEU A 182 12.27 20.24 6.26
C LEU A 182 12.10 18.84 6.85
N ILE A 183 12.26 18.68 8.16
CA ILE A 183 12.18 17.38 8.81
C ILE A 183 10.76 16.80 8.68
N GLY A 184 9.74 17.64 8.86
CA GLY A 184 8.36 17.21 8.74
C GLY A 184 8.00 16.79 7.32
N LEU A 185 8.50 17.49 6.32
CA LEU A 185 8.41 17.06 4.93
C LEU A 185 9.14 15.71 4.73
N GLY A 186 10.31 15.55 5.34
CA GLY A 186 11.03 14.27 5.42
C GLY A 186 10.20 13.12 5.99
N CYS A 187 9.35 13.37 6.99
CA CYS A 187 8.44 12.37 7.53
C CYS A 187 7.38 11.93 6.51
N ILE A 188 6.88 12.84 5.67
CA ILE A 188 5.97 12.50 4.56
C ILE A 188 6.66 11.55 3.60
N LEU A 189 7.93 11.81 3.28
CA LEU A 189 8.76 10.96 2.42
C LEU A 189 8.91 9.54 2.96
N LEU A 190 9.03 9.42 4.28
CA LEU A 190 9.19 8.14 4.99
C LEU A 190 7.85 7.45 5.27
N LYS A 191 6.84 7.76 4.46
CA LYS A 191 5.51 7.13 4.49
C LYS A 191 4.76 7.35 5.80
N ALA A 192 4.84 8.54 6.41
CA ALA A 192 3.95 8.91 7.52
C ALA A 192 2.44 8.76 7.16
N PRO A 193 1.57 8.53 8.15
CA PRO A 193 0.12 8.45 7.96
C PRO A 193 -0.49 9.81 7.63
N PHE A 194 -1.63 9.82 6.93
CA PHE A 194 -2.21 11.05 6.37
C PHE A 194 -2.49 12.15 7.40
N VAL A 195 -2.83 11.79 8.64
CA VAL A 195 -3.10 12.76 9.71
C VAL A 195 -1.85 13.58 10.04
N ILE A 196 -0.66 13.00 9.87
CA ILE A 196 0.62 13.70 10.05
C ILE A 196 0.86 14.70 8.93
N ASN A 197 0.37 14.45 7.71
CA ASN A 197 0.46 15.42 6.61
C ASN A 197 -0.38 16.67 6.90
N TRP A 198 -1.58 16.49 7.46
CA TRP A 198 -2.39 17.61 7.95
C TRP A 198 -1.68 18.36 9.07
N MET A 199 -1.07 17.63 9.99
CA MET A 199 -0.27 18.26 11.05
C MET A 199 0.90 19.08 10.49
N LEU A 200 1.58 18.59 9.44
CA LEU A 200 2.62 19.37 8.75
C LEU A 200 2.05 20.62 8.07
N LEU A 201 0.90 20.51 7.41
CA LEU A 201 0.24 21.66 6.80
C LEU A 201 -0.14 22.71 7.84
N ALA A 202 -0.65 22.28 9.00
CA ALA A 202 -0.92 23.16 10.14
C ALA A 202 0.37 23.85 10.63
N THR A 203 1.45 23.09 10.81
CA THR A 203 2.76 23.62 11.18
C THR A 203 3.28 24.64 10.15
N ALA A 204 3.11 24.37 8.85
CA ALA A 204 3.49 25.28 7.78
C ALA A 204 2.68 26.58 7.79
N LEU A 205 1.37 26.50 8.01
CA LEU A 205 0.51 27.68 8.09
C LEU A 205 0.85 28.56 9.30
N LEU A 206 1.14 27.94 10.45
CA LEU A 206 1.53 28.66 11.67
C LEU A 206 2.87 29.38 11.48
N ILE A 207 3.90 28.66 11.01
CA ILE A 207 5.23 29.24 10.76
C ILE A 207 5.15 30.34 9.69
N ALA A 208 4.48 30.08 8.56
CA ALA A 208 4.37 31.07 7.50
C ALA A 208 3.58 32.32 7.94
N SER A 209 2.65 32.19 8.89
CA SER A 209 1.93 33.32 9.46
C SER A 209 2.81 34.10 10.46
N ASP A 210 3.64 33.43 11.26
CA ASP A 210 4.61 34.09 12.16
C ASP A 210 5.62 34.94 11.39
N MET A 211 6.18 34.39 10.31
CA MET A 211 7.13 35.09 9.44
C MET A 211 6.58 36.43 8.94
N VAL A 212 5.27 36.53 8.74
CA VAL A 212 4.62 37.76 8.25
C VAL A 212 4.58 38.85 9.33
N TYR A 213 4.48 38.49 10.62
CA TYR A 213 4.50 39.48 11.71
C TYR A 213 5.86 40.15 11.91
N SER A 214 6.92 39.64 11.28
CA SER A 214 8.25 40.24 11.30
C SER A 214 8.42 41.44 10.35
N GLU A 215 7.41 41.73 9.52
CA GLU A 215 7.41 42.82 8.53
C GLU A 215 6.69 44.07 9.06
N GLN A 216 7.11 45.26 8.60
CA GLN A 216 6.63 46.54 9.14
C GLN A 216 5.14 46.81 8.87
N ASP A 217 4.59 46.22 7.80
CA ASP A 217 3.19 46.33 7.39
C ASP A 217 2.57 44.95 7.25
N VAL A 218 1.82 44.52 8.28
CA VAL A 218 1.13 43.22 8.30
C VAL A 218 -0.21 43.34 7.55
N PRO A 219 -0.43 42.60 6.45
CA PRO A 219 -1.68 42.62 5.72
C PRO A 219 -2.89 42.18 6.55
N ALA A 220 -4.07 42.76 6.27
CA ALA A 220 -5.33 42.29 6.84
C ALA A 220 -5.59 40.83 6.42
N GLY A 221 -5.78 39.94 7.40
CA GLY A 221 -6.15 38.53 7.18
C GLY A 221 -5.12 37.47 7.56
N ILE A 222 -3.88 37.82 7.92
CA ILE A 222 -2.91 36.82 8.42
C ILE A 222 -3.39 36.16 9.72
N GLU A 223 -4.11 36.90 10.57
CA GLU A 223 -4.72 36.30 11.77
C GLU A 223 -5.69 35.16 11.43
N ALA A 224 -6.49 35.29 10.37
CA ALA A 224 -7.38 34.21 9.93
C ALA A 224 -6.59 32.97 9.45
N VAL A 225 -5.43 33.16 8.82
CA VAL A 225 -4.54 32.06 8.40
C VAL A 225 -3.93 31.36 9.61
N TRP A 226 -3.49 32.13 10.60
CA TRP A 226 -2.98 31.61 11.88
C TRP A 226 -4.06 30.79 12.62
N MET A 227 -5.27 31.33 12.74
CA MET A 227 -6.42 30.65 13.35
C MET A 227 -6.76 29.34 12.62
N PHE A 228 -6.71 29.33 11.29
CA PHE A 228 -6.92 28.13 10.49
C PHE A 228 -5.83 27.08 10.73
N GLY A 229 -4.56 27.50 10.85
CA GLY A 229 -3.46 26.62 11.23
C GLY A 229 -3.70 25.95 12.59
N GLN A 230 -4.15 26.71 13.60
CA GLN A 230 -4.47 26.16 14.93
C GLN A 230 -5.64 25.16 14.88
N PHE A 231 -6.71 25.48 14.14
CA PHE A 231 -7.85 24.59 13.94
C PHE A 231 -7.40 23.25 13.37
N LEU A 232 -6.55 23.29 12.34
CA LEU A 232 -6.08 22.13 11.62
C LEU A 232 -5.15 21.27 12.48
N LEU A 233 -4.32 21.91 13.31
CA LEU A 233 -3.48 21.24 14.30
C LEU A 233 -4.32 20.50 15.36
N LEU A 234 -5.30 21.18 15.96
CA LEU A 234 -6.20 20.61 16.97
C LEU A 234 -7.01 19.44 16.41
N SER A 235 -7.55 19.62 15.20
CA SER A 235 -8.27 18.58 14.46
C SER A 235 -7.40 17.34 14.23
N SER A 236 -6.12 17.55 13.89
CA SER A 236 -5.16 16.46 13.67
C SER A 236 -4.89 15.65 14.94
N TYR A 237 -4.74 16.32 16.10
CA TYR A 237 -4.57 15.61 17.38
C TYR A 237 -5.76 14.72 17.72
N LEU A 238 -6.97 15.21 17.50
CA LEU A 238 -8.19 14.46 17.79
C LEU A 238 -8.35 13.25 16.87
N LEU A 239 -8.14 13.43 15.57
CA LEU A 239 -8.21 12.35 14.59
C LEU A 239 -7.18 11.27 14.87
N LEU A 240 -5.94 11.65 15.20
CA LEU A 240 -4.89 10.68 15.51
C LEU A 240 -5.17 9.91 16.80
N SER A 241 -5.82 10.54 17.80
CA SER A 241 -6.21 9.92 19.07
C SER A 241 -7.20 8.74 18.93
N GLU A 242 -7.94 8.67 17.81
CA GLU A 242 -8.94 7.63 17.57
C GLU A 242 -8.43 6.43 16.78
N ILE A 243 -7.24 6.53 16.18
CA ILE A 243 -6.66 5.43 15.38
C ILE A 243 -6.44 4.15 16.22
N ARG A 244 -6.57 4.22 17.56
CA ARG A 244 -6.52 3.05 18.43
C ARG A 244 -7.67 2.98 19.45
N LYS A 245 -8.83 2.49 18.98
CA LYS A 245 -9.77 1.77 19.86
C LYS A 245 -10.54 0.61 19.21
N GLU A 246 -10.26 0.24 17.97
CA GLU A 246 -11.05 -0.80 17.29
C GLU A 246 -10.44 -2.22 17.34
N ASN A 247 -9.12 -2.44 17.50
CA ASN A 247 -8.55 -3.78 17.31
C ASN A 247 -7.32 -4.12 18.18
N LEU A 248 -7.32 -3.81 19.48
CA LEU A 248 -6.32 -4.42 20.38
C LEU A 248 -6.73 -5.82 20.89
N GLU A 249 -7.98 -6.23 20.64
CA GLU A 249 -8.51 -7.55 21.06
C GLU A 249 -8.73 -8.54 19.90
N LYS A 250 -8.62 -8.09 18.64
CA LYS A 250 -8.78 -8.97 17.48
C LYS A 250 -7.67 -8.72 16.48
N THR A 251 -6.96 -9.80 16.14
CA THR A 251 -5.94 -9.94 15.08
C THR A 251 -4.53 -9.43 15.37
N HIS A 252 -3.60 -10.39 15.43
CA HIS A 252 -2.14 -10.22 15.51
C HIS A 252 -1.50 -9.79 14.17
N ASP A 253 -2.28 -9.28 13.21
CA ASP A 253 -1.80 -9.05 11.85
C ASP A 253 -1.50 -7.57 11.58
N VAL A 254 -0.23 -7.21 11.76
CA VAL A 254 0.33 -5.89 11.40
C VAL A 254 0.07 -5.56 9.91
N HIS A 255 -0.01 -6.58 9.06
CA HIS A 255 -0.27 -6.45 7.62
C HIS A 255 -1.68 -5.93 7.25
N TYR A 256 -2.69 -6.23 8.07
CA TYR A 256 -4.06 -5.76 7.82
C TYR A 256 -4.18 -4.24 8.05
N TYR A 257 -3.47 -3.72 9.05
CA TYR A 257 -3.42 -2.29 9.36
C TYR A 257 -2.69 -1.47 8.28
N GLU A 258 -1.56 -1.98 7.75
CA GLU A 258 -0.86 -1.33 6.64
C GLU A 258 -1.72 -1.21 5.39
N ASN A 259 -2.52 -2.24 5.07
CA ASN A 259 -3.43 -2.21 3.92
C ASN A 259 -4.60 -1.24 4.09
N LYS A 260 -5.17 -1.12 5.30
CA LYS A 260 -6.26 -0.15 5.57
C LYS A 260 -5.77 1.30 5.55
N ILE A 261 -4.55 1.56 6.05
CA ILE A 261 -3.88 2.87 5.96
C ILE A 261 -3.48 3.18 4.51
N LYS A 262 -3.02 2.19 3.73
CA LYS A 262 -2.78 2.33 2.29
C LYS A 262 -4.05 2.74 1.52
N ARG A 263 -5.20 2.13 1.82
CA ARG A 263 -6.49 2.49 1.19
C ARG A 263 -6.98 3.90 1.53
N SER A 264 -6.66 4.43 2.70
CA SER A 264 -7.02 5.81 3.08
C SER A 264 -6.13 6.89 2.45
N ARG A 265 -5.00 6.52 1.81
CA ARG A 265 -4.10 7.48 1.12
C ARG A 265 -4.63 7.97 -0.22
N SER A 266 -5.42 7.16 -0.95
CA SER A 266 -5.80 7.47 -2.34
C SER A 266 -6.70 8.71 -2.43
N ASP A 267 -7.74 8.79 -1.60
CA ASP A 267 -8.84 9.72 -1.85
C ASP A 267 -8.55 11.15 -1.33
N LEU A 268 -7.62 11.29 -0.37
CA LEU A 268 -7.31 12.59 0.26
C LEU A 268 -6.00 13.23 -0.26
N SER A 269 -5.12 12.44 -0.88
CA SER A 269 -3.95 13.00 -1.57
C SER A 269 -4.35 13.91 -2.73
N GLY A 270 -5.49 13.62 -3.38
CA GLY A 270 -6.10 14.49 -4.38
C GLY A 270 -6.48 15.87 -3.83
N VAL A 271 -6.91 15.97 -2.56
CA VAL A 271 -7.23 17.26 -1.90
C VAL A 271 -5.96 18.04 -1.59
N LEU A 272 -4.90 17.38 -1.16
CA LEU A 272 -3.60 18.03 -0.95
C LEU A 272 -2.97 18.47 -2.28
N ILE A 273 -3.18 17.71 -3.36
CA ILE A 273 -2.83 18.09 -4.73
C ILE A 273 -3.68 19.27 -5.21
N LEU A 274 -4.98 19.30 -4.89
CA LEU A 274 -5.86 20.42 -5.26
C LEU A 274 -5.45 21.71 -4.52
N LEU A 275 -5.07 21.60 -3.24
CA LEU A 275 -4.54 22.70 -2.44
C LEU A 275 -3.14 23.12 -2.90
N SER A 276 -2.28 22.16 -3.30
CA SER A 276 -0.94 22.41 -3.79
C SER A 276 -0.93 23.05 -5.20
N LEU A 277 -1.78 22.55 -6.09
CA LEU A 277 -2.07 23.10 -7.41
C LEU A 277 -2.80 24.45 -7.30
N GLY A 278 -3.65 24.61 -6.28
CA GLY A 278 -4.27 25.89 -5.92
C GLY A 278 -3.23 26.92 -5.51
N GLY A 279 -2.19 26.54 -4.75
CA GLY A 279 -1.03 27.38 -4.45
C GLY A 279 -0.18 27.72 -5.68
N LEU A 280 -0.02 26.78 -6.61
CA LEU A 280 0.68 26.97 -7.89
C LEU A 280 -0.05 27.94 -8.82
N LEU A 281 -1.37 27.75 -8.97
CA LEU A 281 -2.25 28.66 -9.71
C LEU A 281 -2.31 30.03 -9.04
N MET A 282 -2.38 30.09 -7.71
CA MET A 282 -2.32 31.35 -6.99
C MET A 282 -0.98 32.05 -7.21
N MET A 283 0.18 31.39 -7.12
CA MET A 283 1.47 32.05 -7.34
C MET A 283 1.56 32.72 -8.72
N VAL A 284 1.05 32.07 -9.78
CA VAL A 284 1.01 32.65 -11.13
C VAL A 284 0.07 33.85 -11.20
N VAL A 285 -1.10 33.76 -10.58
CA VAL A 285 -2.08 34.86 -10.51
C VAL A 285 -1.55 36.02 -9.65
N LEU A 286 -0.90 35.74 -8.54
CA LEU A 286 -0.32 36.71 -7.60
C LEU A 286 0.97 37.34 -8.16
N GLY A 287 1.69 36.66 -9.06
CA GLY A 287 2.82 37.24 -9.80
C GLY A 287 2.39 38.28 -10.85
N LEU A 288 1.13 38.21 -11.30
CA LEU A 288 0.53 39.17 -12.24
C LEU A 288 -0.13 40.35 -11.51
N ILE A 289 -0.37 40.25 -10.20
CA ILE A 289 -0.99 41.29 -9.37
C ILE A 289 0.10 41.94 -8.50
N HIS A 290 0.09 43.27 -8.36
CA HIS A 290 0.98 43.95 -7.42
C HIS A 290 0.52 43.70 -5.98
N ILE A 291 1.02 42.63 -5.38
CA ILE A 291 0.69 42.23 -4.00
C ILE A 291 1.87 42.56 -3.09
N HIS A 292 1.52 42.90 -1.84
CA HIS A 292 2.46 43.15 -0.75
C HIS A 292 3.56 42.08 -0.70
N VAL A 293 4.82 42.52 -0.51
CA VAL A 293 6.02 41.67 -0.52
C VAL A 293 5.88 40.45 0.40
N VAL A 294 5.22 40.66 1.53
CA VAL A 294 4.85 39.69 2.56
C VAL A 294 4.12 38.46 2.00
N TRP A 295 3.10 38.64 1.16
CA TRP A 295 2.35 37.51 0.60
C TRP A 295 3.21 36.68 -0.36
N LYS A 296 4.20 37.30 -1.02
CA LYS A 296 5.10 36.57 -1.92
C LYS A 296 5.93 35.53 -1.16
N ALA A 297 6.46 35.88 0.01
CA ALA A 297 7.18 34.94 0.87
C ALA A 297 6.27 33.82 1.39
N PHE A 298 5.08 34.18 1.89
CA PHE A 298 4.07 33.24 2.36
C PHE A 298 3.69 32.19 1.29
N PHE A 299 3.32 32.65 0.09
CA PHE A 299 2.92 31.75 -0.99
C PHE A 299 4.10 30.97 -1.56
N ALA A 300 5.34 31.49 -1.50
CA ALA A 300 6.53 30.74 -1.91
C ALA A 300 6.77 29.51 -1.01
N VAL A 301 6.66 29.67 0.32
CA VAL A 301 6.79 28.54 1.25
C VAL A 301 5.70 27.51 0.99
N LEU A 302 4.45 27.96 0.84
CA LEU A 302 3.31 27.07 0.59
C LEU A 302 3.44 26.35 -0.76
N PHE A 303 3.93 27.04 -1.79
CA PHE A 303 4.23 26.49 -3.11
C PHE A 303 5.32 25.41 -3.07
N ILE A 304 6.38 25.63 -2.29
CA ILE A 304 7.45 24.63 -2.20
C ILE A 304 6.94 23.38 -1.48
N VAL A 305 6.24 23.53 -0.35
CA VAL A 305 5.63 22.38 0.35
C VAL A 305 4.68 21.63 -0.59
N ALA A 306 3.85 22.36 -1.33
CA ALA A 306 2.95 21.88 -2.35
C ALA A 306 3.66 21.04 -3.43
N LEU A 307 4.69 21.61 -4.07
CA LEU A 307 5.46 20.96 -5.13
C LEU A 307 6.11 19.67 -4.63
N VAL A 308 6.74 19.73 -3.45
CA VAL A 308 7.45 18.58 -2.92
C VAL A 308 6.47 17.46 -2.56
N VAL A 309 5.32 17.76 -1.95
CA VAL A 309 4.33 16.72 -1.67
C VAL A 309 3.78 16.11 -2.97
N SER A 310 3.53 16.91 -4.00
CA SER A 310 3.09 16.41 -5.31
C SER A 310 4.12 15.47 -5.97
N VAL A 311 5.41 15.83 -5.96
CA VAL A 311 6.49 15.00 -6.52
C VAL A 311 6.61 13.66 -5.79
N VAL A 312 6.48 13.69 -4.46
CA VAL A 312 6.62 12.51 -3.61
C VAL A 312 5.46 11.57 -3.80
N TRP A 313 4.25 12.13 -3.90
CA TRP A 313 3.06 11.35 -4.21
C TRP A 313 3.17 10.65 -5.57
N LEU A 314 3.63 11.37 -6.60
CA LEU A 314 3.85 10.82 -7.93
C LEU A 314 4.88 9.68 -7.89
N THR A 315 5.96 9.86 -7.13
CA THR A 315 7.03 8.87 -6.98
C THR A 315 6.54 7.61 -6.26
N ASP A 316 5.79 7.73 -5.16
CA ASP A 316 5.23 6.58 -4.43
C ASP A 316 4.18 5.83 -5.27
N HIS A 317 3.39 6.54 -6.07
CA HIS A 317 2.42 5.93 -6.99
C HIS A 317 3.10 5.14 -8.11
N PHE A 318 4.25 5.64 -8.61
CA PHE A 318 5.05 4.97 -9.62
C PHE A 318 5.77 3.72 -9.04
N ASP A 319 6.36 3.83 -7.84
CA ASP A 319 7.05 2.72 -7.17
C ASP A 319 6.14 1.52 -6.93
N ASP A 320 4.89 1.74 -6.48
CA ASP A 320 3.90 0.67 -6.31
C ASP A 320 3.62 -0.05 -7.66
N GLY A 321 3.52 0.71 -8.76
CA GLY A 321 3.37 0.17 -10.12
C GLY A 321 4.58 -0.67 -10.58
N VAL A 322 5.80 -0.18 -10.34
CA VAL A 322 7.04 -0.90 -10.67
C VAL A 322 7.18 -2.20 -9.87
N GLN A 323 6.82 -2.17 -8.58
CA GLN A 323 6.84 -3.39 -7.74
C GLN A 323 5.83 -4.43 -8.22
N TYR A 324 4.62 -3.99 -8.62
CA TYR A 324 3.65 -4.88 -9.24
C TYR A 324 4.22 -5.50 -10.51
N LEU A 325 4.81 -4.70 -11.40
CA LEU A 325 5.41 -5.16 -12.65
C LEU A 325 6.52 -6.20 -12.41
N LYS A 326 7.39 -5.97 -11.42
CA LYS A 326 8.44 -6.91 -10.99
C LYS A 326 7.87 -8.22 -10.46
N LYS A 327 6.77 -8.16 -9.70
CA LYS A 327 6.09 -9.36 -9.18
C LYS A 327 5.38 -10.13 -10.31
N TYR A 328 4.72 -9.41 -11.22
CA TYR A 328 4.02 -9.94 -12.38
C TYR A 328 4.98 -10.66 -13.34
N THR A 329 6.07 -9.98 -13.74
CA THR A 329 7.13 -10.55 -14.58
C THR A 329 7.82 -11.74 -13.91
N LYS A 330 8.07 -11.68 -12.60
CA LYS A 330 8.64 -12.83 -11.86
C LYS A 330 7.71 -14.03 -11.85
N ARG A 331 6.39 -13.83 -11.65
CA ARG A 331 5.38 -14.92 -11.71
C ARG A 331 5.32 -15.55 -13.10
N LEU A 332 5.38 -14.72 -14.15
CA LEU A 332 5.44 -15.17 -15.53
C LEU A 332 6.71 -15.99 -15.82
N HIS A 333 7.86 -15.55 -15.33
CA HIS A 333 9.14 -16.22 -15.54
C HIS A 333 9.28 -17.53 -14.75
N GLN A 334 8.59 -17.67 -13.60
CA GLN A 334 8.64 -18.87 -12.74
C GLN A 334 7.79 -20.05 -13.26
N ASN A 335 7.83 -20.33 -14.57
CA ASN A 335 7.28 -21.52 -15.25
C ASN A 335 5.77 -21.79 -15.14
N ARG A 336 4.97 -20.91 -14.52
CA ARG A 336 3.51 -21.13 -14.46
C ARG A 336 2.75 -20.64 -15.69
N LEU A 337 3.31 -19.68 -16.45
CA LEU A 337 2.62 -19.00 -17.58
C LEU A 337 1.15 -18.64 -17.22
N GLU A 338 0.89 -18.41 -15.93
CA GLU A 338 -0.43 -18.14 -15.40
C GLU A 338 -0.71 -16.66 -15.60
N HIS A 339 -1.67 -16.37 -16.46
CA HIS A 339 -2.10 -15.01 -16.75
C HIS A 339 -3.17 -14.58 -15.74
N ALA A 340 -2.76 -13.79 -14.75
CA ALA A 340 -3.70 -13.01 -13.95
C ALA A 340 -4.02 -11.72 -14.71
N ASP A 341 -5.31 -11.37 -14.82
CA ASP A 341 -5.72 -10.09 -15.41
C ASP A 341 -5.35 -8.96 -14.44
N TRP A 342 -4.45 -8.08 -14.86
CA TRP A 342 -3.99 -6.95 -14.05
C TRP A 342 -5.11 -5.94 -13.80
N ARG A 343 -6.21 -6.00 -14.56
CA ARG A 343 -7.41 -5.18 -14.36
C ARG A 343 -8.22 -5.55 -13.12
N ALA A 344 -8.02 -6.75 -12.57
CA ALA A 344 -8.68 -7.21 -11.35
C ALA A 344 -7.93 -6.81 -10.06
N GLU A 345 -6.78 -6.14 -10.19
CA GLU A 345 -5.96 -5.71 -9.05
C GLU A 345 -6.47 -4.41 -8.42
N ASP A 346 -5.89 -4.06 -7.26
CA ASP A 346 -6.28 -2.88 -6.48
C ASP A 346 -6.37 -1.61 -7.34
N GLY A 347 -7.40 -0.79 -7.10
CA GLY A 347 -7.75 0.33 -7.97
C GLY A 347 -6.61 1.33 -8.17
N ARG A 348 -5.72 1.47 -7.18
CA ARG A 348 -4.52 2.30 -7.27
C ARG A 348 -3.51 1.78 -8.31
N ILE A 349 -3.23 0.49 -8.31
CA ILE A 349 -2.30 -0.15 -9.25
C ILE A 349 -2.88 -0.08 -10.66
N HIS A 350 -4.19 -0.33 -10.79
CA HIS A 350 -4.91 -0.22 -12.05
C HIS A 350 -4.75 1.19 -12.66
N THR A 351 -4.96 2.25 -11.86
CA THR A 351 -4.78 3.63 -12.33
C THR A 351 -3.34 3.98 -12.69
N THR A 352 -2.34 3.50 -11.94
CA THR A 352 -0.92 3.71 -12.29
C THR A 352 -0.61 3.09 -13.64
N LEU A 353 -1.00 1.83 -13.86
CA LEU A 353 -0.68 1.09 -15.07
C LEU A 353 -1.37 1.68 -16.31
N LEU A 354 -2.60 2.15 -16.17
CA LEU A 354 -3.32 2.87 -17.23
C LEU A 354 -2.63 4.20 -17.57
N SER A 355 -2.37 5.04 -16.57
CA SER A 355 -1.85 6.40 -16.79
C SER A 355 -0.42 6.43 -17.30
N THR A 356 0.40 5.42 -16.97
CA THR A 356 1.79 5.31 -17.43
C THR A 356 1.94 4.58 -18.77
N GLY A 357 0.87 3.99 -19.31
CA GLY A 357 0.93 3.13 -20.50
C GLY A 357 1.51 1.73 -20.25
N LEU A 358 1.92 1.41 -19.01
CA LEU A 358 2.45 0.10 -18.65
C LEU A 358 1.40 -1.01 -18.75
N GLY A 359 0.10 -0.69 -18.69
CA GLY A 359 -0.99 -1.63 -18.92
C GLY A 359 -0.97 -2.24 -20.33
N GLU A 360 -0.71 -1.43 -21.36
CA GLU A 360 -0.60 -1.90 -22.75
C GLU A 360 0.62 -2.82 -22.93
N TYR A 361 1.72 -2.50 -22.26
CA TYR A 361 2.90 -3.37 -22.23
C TYR A 361 2.59 -4.72 -21.58
N LEU A 362 1.85 -4.73 -20.46
CA LEU A 362 1.43 -5.98 -19.80
C LEU A 362 0.50 -6.80 -20.69
N ASP A 363 -0.40 -6.16 -21.42
CA ASP A 363 -1.28 -6.84 -22.39
C ASP A 363 -0.45 -7.45 -23.53
N SER A 364 0.48 -6.70 -24.13
CA SER A 364 1.39 -7.20 -25.17
C SER A 364 2.26 -8.35 -24.68
N LEU A 365 2.87 -8.21 -23.50
CA LEU A 365 3.65 -9.27 -22.84
C LEU A 365 2.80 -10.53 -22.63
N SER A 366 1.56 -10.36 -22.17
CA SER A 366 0.64 -11.48 -21.97
C SER A 366 0.28 -12.18 -23.28
N GLN A 367 0.12 -11.42 -24.36
CA GLN A 367 -0.12 -11.96 -25.69
C GLN A 367 1.09 -12.74 -26.20
N SER A 368 2.31 -12.20 -26.05
CA SER A 368 3.55 -12.91 -26.39
C SER A 368 3.72 -14.20 -25.58
N VAL A 369 3.32 -14.19 -24.31
CA VAL A 369 3.34 -15.40 -23.45
C VAL A 369 2.32 -16.43 -23.91
N ARG A 370 1.10 -16.02 -24.30
CA ARG A 370 0.10 -16.93 -24.88
C ARG A 370 0.60 -17.52 -26.20
N GLN A 371 1.20 -16.71 -27.05
CA GLN A 371 1.78 -17.14 -28.32
C GLN A 371 2.94 -18.11 -28.07
N LEU A 372 3.86 -17.80 -27.16
CA LEU A 372 4.95 -18.71 -26.78
C LEU A 372 4.42 -20.04 -26.22
N LYS A 373 3.35 -20.02 -25.41
CA LYS A 373 2.71 -21.25 -24.92
C LYS A 373 2.11 -22.08 -26.05
N GLN A 374 1.51 -21.42 -27.05
CA GLN A 374 0.97 -22.06 -28.24
C GLN A 374 2.09 -22.62 -29.14
N ASP A 375 3.19 -21.90 -29.28
CA ASP A 375 4.27 -22.21 -30.22
C ASP A 375 5.30 -23.22 -29.66
N VAL A 376 5.53 -23.23 -28.35
CA VAL A 376 6.57 -24.07 -27.71
C VAL A 376 6.04 -25.41 -27.20
N ILE A 377 4.75 -25.52 -26.88
CA ILE A 377 4.20 -26.78 -26.30
C ILE A 377 3.65 -27.73 -27.37
N PHE A 378 3.34 -27.27 -28.59
CA PHE A 378 2.90 -28.17 -29.67
C PHE A 378 3.55 -27.87 -31.03
N LEU A 379 4.34 -28.85 -31.46
CA LEU A 379 5.05 -28.98 -32.73
C LEU A 379 4.26 -28.47 -33.95
N GLY A 380 4.77 -27.43 -34.61
CA GLY A 380 4.69 -27.21 -36.07
C GLY A 380 3.31 -27.02 -36.73
N PRO A 381 3.29 -26.71 -38.04
CA PRO A 381 2.06 -26.51 -38.84
C PRO A 381 1.22 -27.79 -39.02
N GLU A 382 1.75 -28.95 -38.65
CA GLU A 382 1.03 -30.23 -38.65
C GLU A 382 0.57 -30.58 -37.22
N ARG A 383 -0.45 -29.88 -36.73
CA ARG A 383 -1.11 -30.26 -35.47
C ARG A 383 -1.75 -31.64 -35.64
N LEU A 384 -1.10 -32.69 -35.12
CA LEU A 384 -1.67 -34.04 -35.02
C LEU A 384 -2.99 -34.05 -34.25
N TYR A 385 -3.12 -33.17 -33.25
CA TYR A 385 -4.31 -33.08 -32.40
C TYR A 385 -4.76 -31.62 -32.19
N PRO A 386 -6.07 -31.34 -32.09
CA PRO A 386 -6.60 -30.01 -31.88
C PRO A 386 -6.39 -29.51 -30.44
N GLU A 387 -6.61 -28.21 -30.24
CA GLU A 387 -6.53 -27.58 -28.91
C GLU A 387 -7.56 -28.20 -27.94
N VAL A 388 -7.15 -28.38 -26.68
CA VAL A 388 -7.98 -29.02 -25.66
C VAL A 388 -9.10 -28.08 -25.24
N VAL A 389 -10.33 -28.43 -25.57
CA VAL A 389 -11.52 -27.67 -25.15
C VAL A 389 -11.92 -28.10 -23.74
N ARG A 390 -11.49 -27.34 -22.72
CA ARG A 390 -12.02 -27.50 -21.36
C ARG A 390 -13.39 -26.85 -21.28
N SER A 391 -14.44 -27.67 -21.24
CA SER A 391 -15.76 -27.19 -20.82
C SER A 391 -15.67 -26.80 -19.36
N ALA A 392 -16.14 -25.60 -18.99
CA ALA A 392 -16.12 -25.06 -17.63
C ALA A 392 -17.10 -25.83 -16.70
N GLY A 393 -16.81 -27.12 -16.47
CA GLY A 393 -17.51 -28.01 -15.55
C GLY A 393 -16.76 -28.11 -14.23
N LEU A 394 -17.47 -27.89 -13.13
CA LEU A 394 -16.96 -27.67 -11.78
C LEU A 394 -16.34 -28.93 -11.13
N GLY A 395 -15.11 -28.79 -10.63
CA GLY A 395 -14.64 -29.28 -9.32
C GLY A 395 -14.54 -30.78 -9.05
N GLN A 396 -14.85 -31.66 -10.00
CA GLN A 396 -14.78 -33.11 -9.81
C GLN A 396 -13.51 -33.70 -10.42
N ILE A 397 -12.79 -34.51 -9.64
CA ILE A 397 -11.57 -35.20 -10.09
C ILE A 397 -11.97 -36.27 -11.10
N SER A 398 -11.23 -36.38 -12.20
CA SER A 398 -11.52 -37.28 -13.32
C SER A 398 -10.33 -38.19 -13.63
N CYS A 399 -10.60 -39.43 -14.04
CA CYS A 399 -9.58 -40.34 -14.53
C CYS A 399 -9.96 -40.92 -15.89
N PHE A 400 -8.95 -41.17 -16.74
CA PHE A 400 -9.14 -41.84 -18.01
C PHE A 400 -8.61 -43.28 -17.93
N ILE A 401 -9.45 -44.25 -18.28
CA ILE A 401 -9.11 -45.68 -18.25
C ILE A 401 -8.78 -46.14 -19.68
N VAL A 402 -7.53 -46.50 -19.86
CA VAL A 402 -6.94 -47.03 -21.10
C VAL A 402 -6.78 -48.54 -20.94
N MET A 403 -7.47 -49.35 -21.73
CA MET A 403 -7.37 -50.80 -21.62
C MET A 403 -7.76 -51.51 -22.93
N PRO A 404 -7.38 -52.78 -23.13
CA PRO A 404 -7.85 -53.56 -24.26
C PRO A 404 -9.35 -53.82 -24.09
N PHE A 405 -10.17 -53.53 -25.11
CA PHE A 405 -11.63 -53.68 -25.01
C PHE A 405 -12.15 -55.01 -25.57
N SER A 406 -11.37 -55.69 -26.40
CA SER A 406 -11.82 -56.89 -27.13
C SER A 406 -11.54 -58.21 -26.40
N LEU A 407 -11.11 -58.17 -25.13
CA LEU A 407 -10.75 -59.38 -24.37
C LEU A 407 -11.87 -59.75 -23.41
N GLU A 408 -12.10 -61.05 -23.23
CA GLU A 408 -13.23 -61.58 -22.44
C GLU A 408 -13.26 -61.08 -20.99
N TRP A 409 -12.09 -60.79 -20.42
CA TRP A 409 -11.94 -60.35 -19.03
C TRP A 409 -12.01 -58.82 -18.86
N SER A 410 -12.02 -58.05 -19.96
CA SER A 410 -11.92 -56.59 -19.93
C SER A 410 -13.08 -55.93 -19.19
N ASP A 411 -14.30 -56.42 -19.38
CA ASP A 411 -15.48 -55.84 -18.73
C ASP A 411 -15.48 -56.05 -17.21
N ASP A 412 -14.94 -57.17 -16.73
CA ASP A 412 -14.79 -57.43 -15.31
C ASP A 412 -13.76 -56.49 -14.67
N VAL A 413 -12.60 -56.33 -15.31
CA VAL A 413 -11.56 -55.40 -14.85
C VAL A 413 -12.08 -53.97 -14.86
N HIS A 414 -12.73 -53.55 -15.95
CA HIS A 414 -13.30 -52.20 -16.06
C HIS A 414 -14.32 -51.91 -14.95
N ARG A 415 -15.18 -52.89 -14.63
CA ARG A 415 -16.18 -52.75 -13.56
C ARG A 415 -15.53 -52.52 -12.21
N ILE A 416 -14.45 -53.24 -11.90
CA ILE A 416 -13.68 -53.08 -10.66
C ILE A 416 -13.03 -51.70 -10.63
N LEU A 417 -12.29 -51.31 -11.68
CA LEU A 417 -11.61 -50.01 -11.75
C LEU A 417 -12.61 -48.84 -11.61
N SER A 418 -13.72 -48.91 -12.32
CA SER A 418 -14.78 -47.91 -12.24
C SER A 418 -15.45 -47.87 -10.87
N GLY A 419 -15.64 -49.02 -10.23
CA GLY A 419 -16.16 -49.12 -8.86
C GLY A 419 -15.25 -48.42 -7.85
N VAL A 420 -13.95 -48.67 -7.92
CA VAL A 420 -12.95 -48.01 -7.06
C VAL A 420 -12.89 -46.50 -7.31
N CYS A 421 -12.89 -46.06 -8.57
CA CYS A 421 -12.86 -44.63 -8.88
C CYS A 421 -14.08 -43.92 -8.28
N LYS A 422 -15.27 -44.49 -8.46
CA LYS A 422 -16.52 -43.92 -7.93
C LYS A 422 -16.56 -43.90 -6.40
N SER A 423 -16.02 -44.91 -5.72
CA SER A 423 -15.96 -44.94 -4.24
C SER A 423 -15.04 -43.86 -3.67
N LEU A 424 -14.06 -43.41 -4.47
CA LEU A 424 -13.13 -42.32 -4.13
C LEU A 424 -13.57 -40.95 -4.70
N ALA A 425 -14.82 -40.83 -5.17
CA ALA A 425 -15.36 -39.62 -5.82
C ALA A 425 -14.58 -39.14 -7.06
N VAL A 426 -13.85 -40.05 -7.70
CA VAL A 426 -13.21 -39.83 -9.00
C VAL A 426 -14.18 -40.26 -10.11
N GLN A 427 -14.32 -39.44 -11.14
CA GLN A 427 -15.14 -39.75 -12.31
C GLN A 427 -14.33 -40.55 -13.34
N PRO A 428 -14.56 -41.86 -13.51
CA PRO A 428 -13.90 -42.63 -14.55
C PRO A 428 -14.50 -42.33 -15.92
N MET A 429 -13.64 -42.24 -16.93
CA MET A 429 -14.00 -42.15 -18.34
C MET A 429 -13.27 -43.27 -19.10
N ARG A 430 -14.00 -44.04 -19.93
CA ARG A 430 -13.41 -45.07 -20.81
C ARG A 430 -13.41 -44.57 -22.26
N GLY A 431 -12.41 -44.96 -23.04
CA GLY A 431 -12.24 -44.49 -24.42
C GLY A 431 -13.40 -44.82 -25.38
N ASP A 432 -14.18 -45.86 -25.11
CA ASP A 432 -15.35 -46.29 -25.89
C ASP A 432 -16.68 -45.71 -25.38
N ASP A 433 -16.71 -45.00 -24.25
CA ASP A 433 -17.90 -44.28 -23.79
C ASP A 433 -18.17 -43.00 -24.63
N VAL A 434 -17.21 -42.58 -25.46
CA VAL A 434 -17.29 -41.37 -26.29
C VAL A 434 -17.82 -41.70 -27.68
N PHE A 435 -19.14 -41.91 -27.79
CA PHE A 435 -19.82 -42.04 -29.09
C PHE A 435 -20.06 -40.67 -29.72
N LYS A 436 -19.06 -40.12 -30.41
CA LYS A 436 -19.19 -38.91 -31.22
C LYS A 436 -18.74 -39.18 -32.66
N PRO A 437 -19.32 -38.49 -33.67
CA PRO A 437 -18.86 -38.56 -35.06
C PRO A 437 -17.58 -37.73 -35.27
N SER A 438 -16.60 -37.89 -34.40
CA SER A 438 -15.28 -37.27 -34.43
C SER A 438 -14.20 -38.32 -34.68
N ASP A 439 -12.99 -37.86 -35.04
CA ASP A 439 -11.83 -38.74 -35.11
C ASP A 439 -11.55 -39.33 -33.71
N ILE A 440 -11.54 -40.66 -33.62
CA ILE A 440 -11.36 -41.42 -32.37
C ILE A 440 -10.08 -40.97 -31.65
N LEU A 441 -9.00 -40.69 -32.38
CA LEU A 441 -7.75 -40.26 -31.78
C LEU A 441 -7.85 -38.84 -31.19
N VAL A 442 -8.68 -37.98 -31.78
CA VAL A 442 -8.97 -36.64 -31.24
C VAL A 442 -9.74 -36.73 -29.92
N ASP A 443 -10.72 -37.63 -29.83
CA ASP A 443 -11.50 -37.84 -28.61
C ASP A 443 -10.65 -38.45 -27.48
N ILE A 444 -9.79 -39.42 -27.81
CA ILE A 444 -8.80 -39.99 -26.88
C ILE A 444 -7.84 -38.90 -26.41
N TRP A 445 -7.30 -38.10 -27.33
CA TRP A 445 -6.43 -36.96 -27.01
C TRP A 445 -7.09 -35.99 -26.03
N GLN A 446 -8.33 -35.58 -26.30
CA GLN A 446 -9.08 -34.69 -25.42
C GLN A 446 -9.30 -35.33 -24.05
N SER A 447 -9.66 -36.60 -24.01
CA SER A 447 -9.95 -37.32 -22.77
C SER A 447 -8.72 -37.46 -21.88
N ILE A 448 -7.56 -37.83 -22.44
CA ILE A 448 -6.28 -37.89 -21.71
C ILE A 448 -5.89 -36.51 -21.19
N ASN A 449 -6.05 -35.46 -21.99
CA ASN A 449 -5.69 -34.10 -21.58
C ASN A 449 -6.58 -33.54 -20.48
N ILE A 450 -7.87 -33.86 -20.50
CA ILE A 450 -8.85 -33.37 -19.52
C ILE A 450 -8.72 -34.15 -18.20
N ALA A 451 -8.41 -35.45 -18.24
CA ALA A 451 -8.28 -36.27 -17.04
C ALA A 451 -7.17 -35.78 -16.09
N ASP A 452 -7.40 -35.91 -14.79
CA ASP A 452 -6.42 -35.56 -13.75
C ASP A 452 -5.32 -36.63 -13.64
N PHE A 453 -5.67 -37.89 -13.88
CA PHE A 453 -4.73 -39.02 -14.00
C PHE A 453 -5.26 -40.11 -14.94
N VAL A 454 -4.39 -41.06 -15.29
CA VAL A 454 -4.70 -42.17 -16.20
C VAL A 454 -4.50 -43.51 -15.50
N ILE A 455 -5.39 -44.47 -15.78
CA ILE A 455 -5.19 -45.89 -15.42
C ILE A 455 -5.00 -46.65 -16.72
N ALA A 456 -3.87 -47.34 -16.87
CA ALA A 456 -3.51 -48.06 -18.09
C ALA A 456 -3.34 -49.55 -17.82
N ASP A 457 -4.19 -50.38 -18.41
CA ASP A 457 -4.06 -51.84 -18.43
C ASP A 457 -3.29 -52.28 -19.67
N ILE A 458 -2.04 -52.69 -19.49
CA ILE A 458 -1.13 -53.06 -20.59
C ILE A 458 -1.17 -54.56 -20.94
N SER A 459 -2.11 -55.32 -20.36
CA SER A 459 -2.23 -56.76 -20.58
C SER A 459 -2.41 -57.11 -22.05
N GLY A 460 -1.79 -58.20 -22.49
CA GLY A 460 -1.83 -58.66 -23.89
C GLY A 460 -1.09 -57.73 -24.88
N ARG A 461 -0.34 -56.73 -24.39
CA ARG A 461 0.52 -55.84 -25.21
C ARG A 461 -0.23 -55.13 -26.33
N ASN A 462 -1.46 -54.66 -26.04
CA ASN A 462 -2.28 -53.98 -27.03
C ASN A 462 -1.58 -52.69 -27.53
N PRO A 463 -1.33 -52.54 -28.84
CA PRO A 463 -0.58 -51.41 -29.39
C PRO A 463 -1.28 -50.07 -29.18
N ASN A 464 -2.62 -50.04 -29.17
CA ASN A 464 -3.39 -48.81 -28.94
C ASN A 464 -3.23 -48.35 -27.49
N VAL A 465 -3.32 -49.27 -26.52
CA VAL A 465 -3.10 -48.97 -25.11
C VAL A 465 -1.68 -48.42 -24.88
N LEU A 466 -0.67 -49.03 -25.51
CA LEU A 466 0.71 -48.54 -25.41
C LEU A 466 0.90 -47.17 -26.05
N TYR A 467 0.21 -46.89 -27.16
CA TYR A 467 0.21 -45.58 -27.80
C TYR A 467 -0.42 -44.50 -26.91
N GLU A 468 -1.59 -44.78 -26.34
CA GLU A 468 -2.30 -43.90 -25.40
C GLU A 468 -1.51 -43.64 -24.11
N LEU A 469 -0.86 -44.69 -23.58
CA LEU A 469 0.07 -44.58 -22.46
C LEU A 469 1.27 -43.69 -22.80
N GLY A 470 1.80 -43.81 -24.03
CA GLY A 470 2.85 -42.92 -24.53
C GLY A 470 2.41 -41.46 -24.53
N ILE A 471 1.22 -41.15 -25.04
CA ILE A 471 0.64 -39.80 -25.01
C ILE A 471 0.49 -39.29 -23.57
N ALA A 472 -0.05 -40.12 -22.66
CA ALA A 472 -0.20 -39.75 -21.25
C ALA A 472 1.14 -39.42 -20.58
N HIS A 473 2.20 -40.20 -20.87
CA HIS A 473 3.55 -39.92 -20.39
C HIS A 473 4.12 -38.61 -20.96
N THR A 474 3.94 -38.35 -22.26
CA THR A 474 4.40 -37.10 -22.89
C THR A 474 3.73 -35.88 -22.27
N LEU A 475 2.46 -36.00 -21.88
CA LEU A 475 1.71 -34.95 -21.19
C LEU A 475 1.98 -34.85 -19.69
N ALA A 476 2.94 -35.64 -19.17
CA ALA A 476 3.29 -35.72 -17.76
C ALA A 476 2.08 -36.00 -16.84
N LYS A 477 1.11 -36.78 -17.33
CA LYS A 477 -0.02 -37.22 -16.51
C LYS A 477 0.45 -38.22 -15.46
N PRO A 478 -0.10 -38.20 -14.23
CA PRO A 478 0.05 -39.31 -13.31
C PRO A 478 -0.56 -40.56 -13.94
N VAL A 479 0.17 -41.68 -13.96
CA VAL A 479 -0.32 -42.93 -14.54
C VAL A 479 -0.21 -44.08 -13.55
N LEU A 480 -1.32 -44.79 -13.35
CA LEU A 480 -1.36 -46.09 -12.71
C LEU A 480 -1.32 -47.18 -13.77
N ILE A 481 -0.25 -47.99 -13.78
CA ILE A 481 -0.10 -49.08 -14.75
C ILE A 481 -0.49 -50.40 -14.08
N ILE A 482 -1.36 -51.17 -14.73
CA ILE A 482 -1.77 -52.50 -14.31
C ILE A 482 -1.51 -53.53 -15.42
N SER A 483 -1.27 -54.77 -15.06
CA SER A 483 -1.12 -55.88 -16.01
C SER A 483 -1.56 -57.20 -15.40
N LYS A 484 -2.14 -58.08 -16.19
CA LYS A 484 -2.51 -59.44 -15.80
C LYS A 484 -1.28 -60.34 -15.67
N ASN A 485 -0.30 -60.14 -16.55
CA ASN A 485 0.92 -60.93 -16.59
C ASN A 485 2.17 -60.03 -16.59
N THR A 486 3.25 -60.51 -15.97
CA THR A 486 4.55 -59.83 -15.98
C THR A 486 5.17 -59.80 -17.37
N ASP A 487 4.90 -60.82 -18.19
CA ASP A 487 5.47 -60.96 -19.54
C ASP A 487 4.89 -59.94 -20.55
N ASP A 488 3.76 -59.33 -20.20
CA ASP A 488 3.14 -58.27 -20.99
C ASP A 488 3.81 -56.91 -20.78
N ILE A 489 4.70 -56.77 -19.79
CA ILE A 489 5.37 -55.51 -19.47
C ILE A 489 6.53 -55.28 -20.45
N PRO A 490 6.46 -54.26 -21.34
CA PRO A 490 7.57 -53.90 -22.20
C PRO A 490 8.79 -53.46 -21.38
N ILE A 491 9.99 -53.65 -21.94
CA ILE A 491 11.24 -53.30 -21.25
C ILE A 491 11.28 -51.82 -20.85
N ASP A 492 10.69 -50.93 -21.65
CA ASP A 492 10.60 -49.49 -21.40
C ASP A 492 9.77 -49.14 -20.15
N LEU A 493 8.86 -50.04 -19.73
CA LEU A 493 8.01 -49.88 -18.54
C LEU A 493 8.50 -50.70 -17.35
N SER A 494 9.54 -51.52 -17.50
CA SER A 494 10.04 -52.44 -16.46
C SER A 494 10.53 -51.74 -15.18
N THR A 495 10.97 -50.49 -15.28
CA THR A 495 11.42 -49.68 -14.13
C THR A 495 10.26 -49.01 -13.39
N ARG A 496 9.04 -49.08 -13.94
CA ARG A 496 7.84 -48.49 -13.34
C ARG A 496 7.16 -49.50 -12.42
N ARG A 497 6.45 -48.99 -11.41
CA ARG A 497 5.61 -49.84 -10.56
C ARG A 497 4.37 -50.23 -11.36
N VAL A 498 4.24 -51.53 -11.65
CA VAL A 498 3.07 -52.11 -12.31
C VAL A 498 2.32 -52.99 -11.31
N ILE A 499 1.02 -52.79 -11.18
CA ILE A 499 0.18 -53.67 -10.37
C ILE A 499 -0.12 -54.94 -11.17
N ILE A 500 0.34 -56.08 -10.65
CA ILE A 500 0.02 -57.39 -11.23
C ILE A 500 -1.25 -57.95 -10.59
N TYR A 501 -2.23 -58.33 -11.41
CA TYR A 501 -3.49 -58.94 -10.98
C TYR A 501 -3.70 -60.31 -11.64
N GLY A 502 -4.69 -61.08 -11.18
CA GLY A 502 -5.00 -62.40 -11.75
C GLY A 502 -4.17 -63.58 -11.22
N GLN A 503 -3.13 -63.33 -10.41
CA GLN A 503 -2.31 -64.41 -9.81
C GLN A 503 -3.02 -65.17 -8.67
N ASN A 504 -4.02 -64.56 -8.02
CA ASN A 504 -4.67 -65.09 -6.81
C ASN A 504 -5.93 -65.96 -7.07
N GLY A 505 -5.93 -66.78 -8.13
CA GLY A 505 -7.00 -67.76 -8.38
C GLY A 505 -8.40 -67.11 -8.41
N THR A 506 -9.33 -67.54 -7.57
CA THR A 506 -10.72 -67.03 -7.51
C THR A 506 -10.91 -65.71 -6.76
N ARG A 507 -9.86 -65.13 -6.14
CA ARG A 507 -9.94 -63.89 -5.33
C ARG A 507 -9.18 -62.71 -5.94
N TRP A 508 -8.86 -62.79 -7.23
CA TRP A 508 -8.07 -61.75 -7.90
C TRP A 508 -8.79 -60.40 -7.98
N GLN A 509 -10.13 -60.40 -7.98
CA GLN A 509 -10.94 -59.19 -8.02
C GLN A 509 -10.75 -58.34 -6.75
N ASP A 510 -10.88 -58.97 -5.57
CA ASP A 510 -10.72 -58.29 -4.27
C ASP A 510 -9.29 -57.74 -4.10
N ASP A 511 -8.29 -58.50 -4.57
CA ASP A 511 -6.88 -58.09 -4.53
C ASP A 511 -6.60 -56.89 -5.45
N LEU A 512 -7.16 -56.90 -6.67
CA LEU A 512 -7.06 -55.77 -7.60
C LEU A 512 -7.74 -54.53 -7.02
N GLU A 513 -8.95 -54.67 -6.48
CA GLU A 513 -9.70 -53.58 -5.86
C GLU A 513 -8.88 -52.92 -4.74
N THR A 514 -8.30 -53.73 -3.85
CA THR A 514 -7.47 -53.25 -2.74
C THR A 514 -6.23 -52.50 -3.24
N LYS A 515 -5.47 -53.09 -4.17
CA LYS A 515 -4.23 -52.49 -4.68
C LYS A 515 -4.48 -51.19 -5.45
N VAL A 516 -5.52 -51.15 -6.27
CA VAL A 516 -5.89 -49.96 -7.05
C VAL A 516 -6.40 -48.84 -6.14
N THR A 517 -7.19 -49.17 -5.10
CA THR A 517 -7.67 -48.18 -4.12
C THR A 517 -6.50 -47.45 -3.46
N LEU A 518 -5.51 -48.19 -2.96
CA LEU A 518 -4.32 -47.62 -2.33
C LEU A 518 -3.51 -46.76 -3.31
N ALA A 519 -3.34 -47.23 -4.54
CA ALA A 519 -2.58 -46.52 -5.55
C ALA A 519 -3.26 -45.20 -5.98
N ILE A 520 -4.59 -45.18 -6.13
CA ILE A 520 -5.33 -43.96 -6.47
C ILE A 520 -5.27 -42.95 -5.32
N GLN A 521 -5.43 -43.40 -4.06
CA GLN A 521 -5.29 -42.52 -2.89
C GLN A 521 -3.91 -41.87 -2.83
N GLU A 522 -2.84 -42.63 -3.11
CA GLU A 522 -1.48 -42.10 -3.16
C GLU A 522 -1.30 -41.08 -4.30
N ILE A 523 -1.87 -41.34 -5.49
CA ILE A 523 -1.88 -40.37 -6.59
C ILE A 523 -2.61 -39.09 -6.18
N MET A 524 -3.80 -39.20 -5.58
CA MET A 524 -4.56 -38.03 -5.13
C MET A 524 -3.78 -37.20 -4.10
N HIS A 525 -3.11 -37.86 -3.16
CA HIS A 525 -2.27 -37.21 -2.15
C HIS A 525 -1.03 -36.56 -2.76
N ALA A 526 -0.24 -37.30 -3.55
CA ALA A 526 1.01 -36.81 -4.14
C ALA A 526 0.80 -35.64 -5.10
N TYR A 527 -0.34 -35.61 -5.81
CA TYR A 527 -0.68 -34.55 -6.77
C TYR A 527 -1.65 -33.50 -6.21
N SER A 528 -1.93 -33.51 -4.90
CA SER A 528 -2.81 -32.54 -4.21
C SER A 528 -4.21 -32.41 -4.86
N LEU A 529 -4.76 -33.53 -5.34
CA LEU A 529 -6.10 -33.58 -5.92
C LEU A 529 -7.13 -33.61 -4.79
N ASN A 530 -7.57 -32.43 -4.34
CA ASN A 530 -8.53 -32.27 -3.25
C ASN A 530 -9.96 -32.25 -3.78
N ILE A 531 -10.82 -33.07 -3.17
CA ILE A 531 -12.27 -32.97 -3.34
C ILE A 531 -12.70 -31.66 -2.68
N SER A 532 -13.19 -30.69 -3.46
CA SER A 532 -13.85 -29.51 -2.87
C SER A 532 -15.08 -30.01 -2.11
N ALA A 533 -15.03 -29.94 -0.78
CA ALA A 533 -16.21 -30.13 0.06
C ALA A 533 -17.24 -29.09 -0.39
N LYS A 534 -18.37 -29.58 -0.91
CA LYS A 534 -19.47 -28.76 -1.40
C LYS A 534 -20.35 -28.32 -0.25
#